data_AF-A0A358MIF1-F1
#
_entry.id   AF-A0A358MIF1-F1
#
_cell.length_a   1.000
_cell.length_b   1.000
_cell.length_c   1.000
_cell.angle_alpha   90.00
_cell.angle_beta   90.00
_cell.angle_gamma   90.00
#
_symmetry.space_group_name_H-M   'P 1'
#
loop_
_entity.id
_entity.type
_entity.pdbx_description
1 polymer ?
#
loop_
_entity_poly.entity_id
_entity_poly.type
_entity_poly.pdbx_seq_one_letter_code
_entity_poly.pdbx_strand_id
1 'polypeptide(L)' 'MSDKPKRQQKVYTLLVEVGRKADDGLPEGSTGAALMCYASGVDEGEAVRETVAILKQADLAPL' A
#
# COMPACT_ATOMS: atom_id res chain seq x y z
N MET A 1 14.27 -31.54 -8.44
CA MET A 1 13.78 -30.35 -7.73
C MET A 1 12.27 -30.35 -7.87
N SER A 2 11.52 -30.46 -6.78
CA SER A 2 10.06 -30.48 -6.86
C SER A 2 9.58 -29.07 -7.22
N ASP A 3 8.99 -28.91 -8.40
CA ASP A 3 8.33 -27.67 -8.82
C ASP A 3 7.16 -27.41 -7.88
N LYS A 4 7.33 -26.48 -6.93
CA LYS A 4 6.22 -25.99 -6.13
C LYS A 4 5.35 -25.14 -7.05
N PRO A 5 4.04 -25.40 -7.16
CA PRO A 5 3.17 -24.59 -7.99
C PRO A 5 3.25 -23.14 -7.52
N LYS A 6 3.62 -22.23 -8.43
CA LYS A 6 3.65 -20.79 -8.15
C LYS A 6 2.24 -20.35 -7.78
N ARG A 7 2.09 -19.75 -6.60
CA ARG A 7 0.83 -19.14 -6.19
C ARG A 7 0.51 -18.00 -7.14
N GLN A 8 -0.64 -18.05 -7.79
CA GLN A 8 -1.05 -17.05 -8.76
C GLN A 8 -1.28 -15.73 -8.04
N GLN A 9 -0.55 -14.69 -8.43
CA GLN A 9 -0.80 -13.34 -7.94
C GLN A 9 -1.99 -12.73 -8.68
N LYS A 10 -2.77 -11.94 -7.93
CA LYS A 10 -3.85 -11.10 -8.43
C LYS A 10 -3.47 -9.64 -8.23
N VAL A 11 -4.06 -8.78 -9.05
CA VAL A 11 -3.97 -7.33 -8.86
C VAL A 11 -5.22 -6.86 -8.14
N TYR A 12 -5.02 -6.13 -7.06
CA TYR A 12 -6.06 -5.52 -6.25
C TYR A 12 -6.02 -4.01 -6.45
N THR A 13 -7.20 -3.40 -6.54
CA THR A 13 -7.36 -1.95 -6.45
C THR A 13 -7.70 -1.62 -5.01
N LEU A 14 -6.79 -0.91 -4.34
CA LEU A 14 -6.94 -0.51 -2.94
C LEU A 14 -7.20 0.99 -2.89
N LEU A 15 -8.21 1.39 -2.12
CA LEU A 15 -8.36 2.78 -1.69
C LEU A 15 -7.70 2.89 -0.32
N VAL A 16 -6.64 3.70 -0.23
CA VAL A 16 -5.87 3.89 1.00
C VAL A 16 -6.00 5.33 1.42
N GLU A 17 -6.35 5.55 2.69
CA GLU A 17 -6.31 6.87 3.30
C GLU A 17 -5.00 7.03 4.05
N VAL A 18 -4.38 8.21 3.91
CA VAL A 18 -3.18 8.58 4.66
C VAL A 18 -3.45 9.85 5.46
N GLY A 19 -3.00 9.87 6.71
CA GLY A 19 -3.00 11.07 7.55
C GLY A 19 -1.76 11.94 7.34
N ARG A 20 -1.81 13.18 7.82
CA ARG A 20 -0.65 14.09 7.84
C ARG A 20 0.44 13.59 8.80
N LYS A 21 1.68 13.66 8.36
CA LYS A 21 2.89 13.48 9.17
C LYS A 21 3.97 14.49 8.76
N ALA A 22 4.99 14.67 9.60
CA ALA A 22 6.23 15.32 9.19
C ALA A 22 6.86 14.57 8.00
N ASP A 23 7.37 15.34 7.04
CA ASP A 23 8.09 14.85 5.85
C ASP A 23 7.28 13.92 4.91
N ASP A 24 5.95 13.93 5.02
CA ASP A 24 5.04 13.13 4.19
C ASP A 24 4.89 13.60 2.74
N GLY A 25 5.52 14.71 2.38
CA GLY A 25 5.46 15.31 1.04
C GLY A 25 4.07 15.83 0.64
N LEU A 26 3.09 15.87 1.55
CA LEU A 26 1.75 16.37 1.24
C LEU A 26 1.73 17.91 1.14
N PRO A 27 0.89 18.50 0.28
CA PRO A 27 0.78 19.95 0.12
C PRO A 27 0.50 20.66 1.45
N GLU A 28 1.00 21.88 1.61
CA GLU A 28 0.78 22.69 2.82
C GLU A 28 -0.72 22.84 3.13
N GLY A 29 -1.07 22.79 4.42
CA GLY A 29 -2.48 22.86 4.88
C GLY A 29 -3.30 21.58 4.69
N SER A 30 -2.77 20.54 4.04
CA SER A 30 -3.47 19.25 3.88
C SER A 30 -3.53 18.51 5.22
N THR A 31 -4.64 17.83 5.50
CA THR A 31 -4.80 16.96 6.69
C THR A 31 -4.49 15.49 6.42
N GLY A 32 -4.38 15.12 5.14
CA GLY A 32 -4.19 13.75 4.67
C GLY A 32 -4.43 13.67 3.16
N ALA A 33 -4.53 12.45 2.64
CA ALA A 33 -4.88 12.18 1.25
C ALA A 33 -5.60 10.83 1.10
N ALA A 34 -6.35 10.68 0.01
CA ALA A 34 -6.86 9.40 -0.45
C ALA A 34 -6.05 8.97 -1.68
N LEU A 35 -5.53 7.75 -1.66
CA LEU A 35 -4.69 7.16 -2.70
C LEU A 35 -5.38 5.94 -3.28
N MET A 36 -5.42 5.85 -4.61
CA MET A 36 -5.84 4.63 -5.29
C MET A 36 -4.58 3.85 -5.72
N CYS A 37 -4.36 2.70 -5.08
CA CYS A 37 -3.17 1.86 -5.28
C CYS A 37 -3.54 0.58 -6.03
N TYR A 38 -2.74 0.21 -7.03
CA TYR A 38 -2.82 -1.09 -7.67
C TYR A 38 -1.70 -1.98 -7.12
N ALA A 39 -2.06 -3.00 -6.35
CA ALA A 39 -1.12 -3.84 -5.63
C ALA A 39 -1.28 -5.32 -6.00
N SER A 40 -0.17 -6.02 -6.19
CA SER A 40 -0.18 -7.46 -6.43
C SER A 40 -0.12 -8.24 -5.12
N GLY A 41 -0.90 -9.31 -5.00
CA GLY A 41 -0.84 -10.23 -3.85
C GLY A 41 -1.41 -11.60 -4.19
N VAL A 42 -1.01 -12.63 -3.45
CA VAL A 42 -1.66 -13.96 -3.50
C VAL A 42 -3.07 -13.89 -2.93
N ASP A 43 -3.23 -13.07 -1.89
CA ASP A 43 -4.51 -12.71 -1.30
C ASP A 43 -4.58 -11.19 -1.04
N GLU A 44 -5.76 -10.73 -0.64
CA GLU A 44 -6.02 -9.32 -0.35
C GLU A 44 -5.18 -8.83 0.83
N GLY A 45 -5.02 -9.67 1.86
CA GLY A 45 -4.25 -9.31 3.05
C GLY A 45 -2.77 -9.10 2.76
N GLU A 46 -2.18 -9.89 1.85
CA GLU A 46 -0.82 -9.68 1.36
C GLU A 46 -0.71 -8.36 0.61
N ALA A 47 -1.62 -8.09 -0.33
CA ALA A 47 -1.62 -6.84 -1.08
C ALA A 47 -1.71 -5.61 -0.16
N VAL A 48 -2.54 -5.68 0.89
CA VAL A 48 -2.64 -4.63 1.92
C VAL A 48 -1.36 -4.49 2.73
N ARG A 49 -0.81 -5.59 3.27
CA ARG A 49 0.41 -5.54 4.11
C ARG A 49 1.61 -4.96 3.38
N GLU A 50 1.83 -5.39 2.13
CA GLU A 50 2.94 -4.89 1.32
C GLU A 50 2.74 -3.42 0.95
N THR A 51 1.51 -3.01 0.59
CA THR A 51 1.18 -1.60 0.32
C THR A 51 1.44 -0.73 1.55
N VAL A 52 0.97 -1.14 2.73
CA VAL A 52 1.20 -0.40 3.99
C VAL A 52 2.70 -0.31 4.31
N ALA A 53 3.47 -1.38 4.07
CA ALA A 53 4.91 -1.37 4.29
C ALA A 53 5.62 -0.33 3.41
N ILE A 54 5.28 -0.29 2.11
CA ILE A 54 5.85 0.68 1.16
C ILE A 54 5.46 2.12 1.53
N LEU A 55 4.19 2.37 1.87
CA LEU A 55 3.75 3.73 2.26
C LEU A 55 4.46 4.22 3.51
N LYS A 56 4.69 3.35 4.50
CA LYS A 56 5.47 3.70 5.70
C LYS A 56 6.94 3.99 5.37
N GLN A 57 7.53 3.25 4.44
CA GLN A 57 8.90 3.52 3.96
C GLN A 57 9.00 4.85 3.21
N ALA A 58 7.91 5.30 2.58
CA ALA A 58 7.79 6.60 1.94
C ALA A 58 7.36 7.72 2.90
N ASP A 59 7.51 7.52 4.20
CA ASP A 59 7.16 8.46 5.26
C ASP A 59 5.68 8.87 5.38
N LEU A 60 4.78 8.19 4.67
CA LEU A 60 3.33 8.39 4.77
C LEU A 60 2.74 7.67 6.00
N ALA A 61 1.58 8.15 6.46
CA ALA A 61 0.84 7.59 7.58
C ALA A 61 -0.47 6.91 7.12
N PRO A 62 -0.43 5.68 6.57
CA PRO A 62 -1.65 4.96 6.17
C PRO A 62 -2.55 4.66 7.38
N LEU A 63 -3.86 4.83 7.19
CA LEU A 63 -4.92 4.67 8.20
C LEU A 63 -5.63 3.31 8.11
#